data_AF-S4XQR5-F1
#
_entry.id   AF-S4XQR5-F1
#
_cell.length_a   1.000
_cell.length_b   1.000
_cell.length_c   1.000
_cell.angle_alpha   90.00
_cell.angle_beta   90.00
_cell.angle_gamma   90.00
#
_symmetry.space_group_name_H-M   'P 1'
#
loop_
_entity.id
_entity.type
_entity.pdbx_description
1 polymer ?
#
loop_
_entity_poly.entity_id
_entity_poly.type
_entity_poly.pdbx_seq_one_letter_code
_entity_poly.pdbx_strand_id
1 'polypeptide(L)'
;MPGGSSIALISLDAALSFDAVILRVGSGGDGGRGGPGQPGGEGGAGGPGGRIPPNGGAGLFPACEGGKGGTGGTGGKGGGGQGGHSLGIAFRGAPPPTDGATIELGDPGTGGQGSDAGHSGAPGMASNTLEFN
;
A
#
# COMPACT_ATOMS: atom_id res chain seq x y z
N MET A 1 -1.54 3.99 3.17
CA MET A 1 -0.81 5.25 3.44
C MET A 1 0.61 4.91 3.86
N PRO A 2 1.63 5.70 3.49
CA PRO A 2 3.00 5.49 3.97
C PRO A 2 3.10 5.68 5.49
N GLY A 3 4.03 4.96 6.11
CA GLY A 3 4.43 5.15 7.49
C GLY A 3 5.29 6.41 7.68
N GLY A 4 5.18 7.04 8.85
CA GLY A 4 5.93 8.26 9.16
C GLY A 4 7.41 8.00 9.41
N SER A 5 8.29 8.84 8.88
CA SER A 5 9.72 8.76 9.17
C SER A 5 10.07 9.50 10.46
N SER A 6 11.00 8.95 11.24
CA SER A 6 11.67 9.66 12.33
C SER A 6 13.07 10.06 11.86
N ILE A 7 13.40 11.34 12.05
CA ILE A 7 14.68 11.91 11.63
C ILE A 7 15.20 12.80 12.77
N ALA A 8 16.41 12.55 13.27
CA ALA A 8 16.97 13.37 14.34
C ALA A 8 17.51 14.72 13.83
N LEU A 9 18.11 14.74 12.63
CA LEU A 9 18.65 15.97 12.04
C LEU A 9 18.49 15.98 10.51
N ILE A 10 18.18 17.15 9.96
CA ILE A 10 18.19 17.39 8.52
C ILE A 10 19.25 18.48 8.22
N SER A 11 20.21 18.16 7.36
CA SER A 11 21.23 19.11 6.87
C SER A 11 20.97 19.46 5.40
N LEU A 12 20.76 20.75 5.12
CA LEU A 12 20.52 21.26 3.77
C LEU A 12 21.64 22.22 3.40
N ASP A 13 22.64 21.72 2.66
CA ASP A 13 23.80 22.52 2.23
C ASP A 13 24.48 23.28 3.38
N ALA A 14 24.57 22.64 4.55
CA ALA A 14 25.11 23.23 5.78
C ALA A 14 26.40 22.53 6.25
N ALA A 15 27.32 23.31 6.81
CA ALA A 15 28.46 22.80 7.55
C ALA A 15 28.06 22.61 9.01
N LEU A 16 28.18 21.38 9.50
CA LEU A 16 27.85 20.99 10.87
C LEU A 16 29.12 20.60 11.63
N SER A 17 29.11 20.83 12.93
CA SER A 17 30.12 20.32 13.87
C SER A 17 29.41 19.93 15.15
N PHE A 18 29.78 18.79 15.73
CA PHE A 18 29.15 18.27 16.93
C PHE A 18 30.16 18.23 18.08
N ASP A 19 29.70 18.59 19.27
CA ASP A 19 30.48 18.48 20.50
C ASP A 19 29.63 17.77 21.56
N ALA A 20 29.97 16.50 21.82
CA ALA A 20 29.31 15.62 22.78
C ALA A 20 27.75 15.61 22.70
N VAL A 21 27.20 15.43 21.50
CA VAL A 21 25.74 15.38 21.29
C VAL A 21 25.22 13.95 21.14
N ILE A 22 23.95 13.74 21.49
CA ILE A 22 23.23 12.49 21.22
C ILE A 22 22.07 12.78 20.27
N LEU A 23 22.09 12.16 19.10
CA LEU A 23 21.00 12.21 18.13
C LEU A 23 20.14 10.96 18.30
N ARG A 24 18.97 11.13 18.92
CA ARG A 24 18.02 10.04 19.15
C ARG A 24 16.92 10.06 18.10
N VAL A 25 16.77 8.95 17.42
CA VAL A 25 15.75 8.74 16.39
C VAL A 25 14.74 7.73 16.90
N GLY A 26 13.45 8.04 16.74
CA GLY A 26 12.39 7.08 17.02
C GLY A 26 12.30 6.01 15.93
N SER A 27 11.50 4.96 16.18
CA SER A 27 11.20 4.00 15.13
C SER A 27 10.39 4.64 14.00
N GLY A 28 10.61 4.18 12.78
CA GLY A 28 9.75 4.51 11.65
C GLY A 28 8.36 3.90 11.83
N GLY A 29 7.32 4.61 11.41
CA GLY A 29 5.96 4.11 11.44
C GLY A 29 5.72 3.02 10.40
N ASP A 30 4.87 2.06 10.71
CA ASP A 30 4.48 1.02 9.75
C ASP A 30 3.65 1.60 8.60
N GLY A 31 3.84 1.02 7.41
CA GLY A 31 3.01 1.28 6.25
C GLY A 31 1.58 0.76 6.44
N GLY A 32 0.60 1.57 6.05
CA GLY A 32 -0.80 1.19 6.10
C GLY A 32 -1.12 0.03 5.16
N ARG A 33 -1.97 -0.90 5.60
CA ARG A 33 -2.46 -2.01 4.77
C ARG A 33 -3.29 -1.50 3.60
N GLY A 34 -3.23 -2.23 2.48
CA GLY A 34 -4.10 -1.98 1.34
C GLY A 34 -5.57 -2.20 1.67
N GLY A 35 -6.44 -1.33 1.13
CA GLY A 35 -7.88 -1.41 1.34
C GLY A 35 -8.50 -2.65 0.69
N PRO A 36 -9.66 -3.13 1.18
CA PRO A 36 -10.35 -4.26 0.58
C PRO A 36 -10.78 -3.95 -0.86
N GLY A 37 -10.86 -4.99 -1.69
CA GLY A 37 -11.39 -4.87 -3.04
C GLY A 37 -12.90 -4.59 -3.06
N GLN A 38 -13.38 -4.04 -4.17
CA GLN A 38 -14.81 -3.78 -4.35
C GLN A 38 -15.60 -5.09 -4.57
N PRO A 39 -16.87 -5.16 -4.15
CA PRO A 39 -17.72 -6.29 -4.50
C PRO A 39 -17.90 -6.36 -6.03
N GLY A 40 -18.07 -7.58 -6.55
CA GLY A 40 -18.34 -7.79 -7.96
C GLY A 40 -19.73 -7.29 -8.37
N GLY A 41 -19.90 -6.96 -9.64
CA GLY A 41 -21.18 -6.54 -10.19
C GLY A 41 -22.23 -7.66 -10.12
N GLU A 42 -23.50 -7.27 -10.02
CA GLU A 42 -24.59 -8.24 -10.09
C GLU A 42 -24.65 -8.91 -11.47
N GLY A 43 -25.04 -10.18 -11.47
CA GLY A 43 -25.25 -10.92 -12.72
C GLY A 43 -26.41 -10.36 -13.54
N GLY A 44 -26.27 -10.39 -14.87
CA GLY A 44 -27.32 -9.95 -15.79
C GLY A 44 -28.59 -10.80 -15.68
N ALA A 45 -29.73 -10.21 -16.05
CA ALA A 45 -31.01 -10.93 -16.10
C ALA A 45 -30.96 -12.07 -17.12
N GLY A 46 -31.71 -13.14 -16.83
CA GLY A 46 -31.89 -14.25 -17.76
C GLY A 46 -32.69 -13.84 -19.01
N GLY A 47 -32.45 -14.55 -20.12
CA GLY A 47 -33.19 -14.33 -21.35
C GLY A 47 -34.64 -14.84 -21.25
N PRO A 48 -35.60 -14.22 -21.96
CA PRO A 48 -36.99 -14.67 -21.94
C PRO A 48 -37.13 -16.06 -22.56
N GLY A 49 -38.04 -16.86 -21.99
CA GLY A 49 -38.41 -18.17 -22.55
C GLY A 49 -39.12 -18.06 -23.90
N GLY A 50 -38.98 -19.09 -24.72
CA GLY A 50 -39.66 -19.22 -26.01
C GLY A 50 -41.19 -19.27 -25.85
N ARG A 51 -41.91 -18.47 -26.64
CA ARG A 51 -43.39 -18.40 -26.61
C ARG A 51 -44.02 -19.33 -27.65
N ILE A 52 -45.20 -19.85 -27.35
CA ILE A 52 -45.99 -20.64 -28.30
C ILE A 52 -46.57 -19.68 -29.36
N PRO A 53 -46.39 -19.96 -30.66
CA PRO A 53 -47.01 -19.15 -31.71
C PRO A 53 -48.54 -19.30 -31.67
N PRO A 54 -49.32 -18.28 -32.10
CA PRO A 54 -50.78 -18.29 -32.02
C PRO A 54 -51.46 -19.48 -32.71
N ASN A 55 -50.81 -20.06 -33.72
CA ASN A 55 -51.28 -21.21 -34.49
C ASN A 55 -50.54 -22.52 -34.10
N GLY A 56 -49.92 -22.55 -32.91
CA GLY A 56 -49.15 -23.69 -32.43
C GLY A 56 -50.02 -24.93 -32.18
N GLY A 57 -49.47 -26.11 -32.47
CA GLY A 57 -50.16 -27.39 -32.26
C GLY A 57 -50.58 -27.62 -30.79
N ALA A 58 -51.68 -28.35 -30.60
CA ALA A 58 -52.15 -28.71 -29.27
C ALA A 58 -51.07 -29.55 -28.54
N GLY A 59 -50.74 -29.16 -27.31
CA GLY A 59 -49.76 -29.85 -26.47
C GLY A 59 -48.36 -29.24 -26.41
N LEU A 60 -48.11 -28.10 -27.06
CA LEU A 60 -46.87 -27.33 -26.83
C LEU A 60 -46.94 -26.53 -25.51
N PHE A 61 -45.80 -26.41 -24.84
CA PHE A 61 -45.60 -25.58 -23.66
C PHE A 61 -44.57 -24.48 -23.96
N PRO A 62 -44.66 -23.30 -23.32
CA PRO A 62 -43.60 -22.29 -23.41
C PRO A 62 -42.29 -22.88 -22.90
N ALA A 63 -41.17 -22.44 -23.49
CA ALA A 63 -39.86 -22.81 -22.97
C ALA A 63 -39.56 -22.03 -21.68
N CYS A 64 -38.72 -22.62 -20.80
CA CYS A 64 -38.27 -21.97 -19.58
C CYS A 64 -37.46 -20.71 -19.89
N GLU A 65 -37.45 -19.76 -18.95
CA GLU A 65 -36.54 -18.62 -18.99
C GLU A 65 -35.09 -19.09 -18.82
N GLY A 66 -34.16 -18.30 -19.37
CA GLY A 66 -32.74 -18.48 -19.10
C GLY A 66 -32.41 -18.17 -17.64
N GLY A 67 -31.39 -18.84 -17.09
CA GLY A 67 -30.90 -18.53 -15.74
C GLY A 67 -30.26 -17.14 -15.66
N LYS A 68 -30.29 -16.53 -14.47
CA LYS A 68 -29.54 -15.29 -14.18
C LYS A 68 -28.04 -15.55 -14.41
N GLY A 69 -27.33 -14.56 -14.93
CA GLY A 69 -25.87 -14.58 -14.99
C GLY A 69 -25.24 -14.66 -13.59
N GLY A 70 -24.01 -15.16 -13.51
CA GLY A 70 -23.24 -15.14 -12.26
C GLY A 70 -22.84 -13.72 -11.87
N THR A 71 -22.67 -13.48 -10.57
CA THR A 71 -22.06 -12.25 -10.07
C THR A 71 -20.59 -12.18 -10.51
N GLY A 72 -20.11 -10.98 -10.81
CA GLY A 72 -18.69 -10.75 -11.09
C GLY A 72 -17.80 -11.10 -9.89
N GLY A 73 -16.51 -11.31 -10.16
CA GLY A 73 -15.51 -11.51 -9.11
C GLY A 73 -15.30 -10.23 -8.29
N THR A 74 -14.91 -10.39 -7.03
CA THR A 74 -14.49 -9.27 -6.18
C THR A 74 -13.21 -8.65 -6.75
N GLY A 75 -13.09 -7.33 -6.66
CA GLY A 75 -11.85 -6.63 -6.98
C GLY A 75 -10.69 -7.08 -6.09
N GLY A 76 -9.46 -6.87 -6.57
CA GLY A 76 -8.25 -7.11 -5.78
C GLY A 76 -8.12 -6.13 -4.62
N LYS A 77 -7.38 -6.53 -3.59
CA LYS A 77 -7.01 -5.65 -2.47
C LYS A 77 -6.04 -4.58 -2.98
N GLY A 78 -6.10 -3.39 -2.40
CA GLY A 78 -5.15 -2.31 -2.71
C GLY A 78 -3.71 -2.67 -2.34
N GLY A 79 -2.76 -1.90 -2.87
CA GLY A 79 -1.35 -1.99 -2.48
C GLY A 79 -1.11 -1.52 -1.05
N GLY A 80 -0.06 -2.05 -0.42
CA GLY A 80 0.41 -1.60 0.88
C GLY A 80 1.21 -0.30 0.81
N GLY A 81 1.19 0.49 1.88
CA GLY A 81 2.05 1.67 2.02
C GLY A 81 3.49 1.31 2.41
N GLN A 82 4.45 2.13 2.03
CA GLN A 82 5.84 1.99 2.48
C GLN A 82 5.97 2.17 4.00
N GLY A 83 6.90 1.46 4.62
CA GLY A 83 7.32 1.73 6.00
C GLY A 83 8.15 3.02 6.12
N GLY A 84 8.05 3.68 7.26
CA GLY A 84 8.79 4.91 7.55
C GLY A 84 10.26 4.68 7.88
N HIS A 85 11.11 5.66 7.60
CA HIS A 85 12.54 5.58 7.87
C HIS A 85 12.89 5.96 9.32
N SER A 86 14.04 5.51 9.80
CA SER A 86 14.67 5.91 11.06
C SER A 86 16.06 6.45 10.73
N LEU A 87 16.19 7.77 10.58
CA LEU A 87 17.42 8.40 10.09
C LEU A 87 18.08 9.28 11.15
N GLY A 88 19.36 9.05 11.40
CA GLY A 88 20.17 9.92 12.27
C GLY A 88 20.28 11.31 11.67
N ILE A 89 20.95 11.39 10.52
CA ILE A 89 21.14 12.63 9.77
C ILE A 89 20.71 12.40 8.32
N ALA A 90 19.65 13.06 7.91
CA ALA A 90 19.30 13.17 6.51
C ALA A 90 20.00 14.40 5.93
N PHE A 91 20.70 14.29 4.79
CA PHE A 91 21.43 15.43 4.24
C PHE A 91 21.26 15.59 2.73
N ARG A 92 21.51 16.80 2.24
CA ARG A 92 21.68 17.12 0.82
C ARG A 92 22.98 17.90 0.65
N GLY A 93 23.79 17.51 -0.34
CA GLY A 93 25.09 18.11 -0.60
C GLY A 93 26.22 17.40 0.16
N ALA A 94 27.06 18.16 0.85
CA ALA A 94 28.21 17.59 1.55
C ALA A 94 27.78 16.69 2.74
N PRO A 95 28.38 15.50 2.91
CA PRO A 95 28.07 14.63 4.04
C PRO A 95 28.51 15.29 5.36
N PRO A 96 27.61 15.38 6.36
CA PRO A 96 27.95 16.00 7.64
C PRO A 96 28.91 15.12 8.45
N PRO A 97 29.86 15.71 9.20
CA PRO A 97 30.76 14.95 10.04
C PRO A 97 29.98 14.30 11.18
N THR A 98 30.31 13.06 11.55
CA THR A 98 29.68 12.35 12.69
C THR A 98 30.52 12.42 13.96
N ASP A 99 31.71 13.02 13.90
CA ASP A 99 32.59 13.17 15.05
C ASP A 99 31.95 14.05 16.12
N GLY A 100 31.95 13.56 17.38
CA GLY A 100 31.28 14.23 18.50
C GLY A 100 29.78 13.99 18.60
N ALA A 101 29.18 13.22 17.69
CA ALA A 101 27.78 12.79 17.76
C ALA A 101 27.65 11.29 18.01
N THR A 102 26.82 10.92 18.97
CA THR A 102 26.35 9.54 19.16
C THR A 102 24.96 9.41 18.55
N ILE A 103 24.80 8.53 17.55
CA ILE A 103 23.50 8.32 16.88
C ILE A 103 22.86 7.05 17.41
N GLU A 104 21.66 7.19 17.98
CA GLU A 104 20.84 6.08 18.44
C GLU A 104 19.62 5.97 17.51
N LEU A 105 19.59 4.93 16.68
CA LEU A 105 18.51 4.68 15.74
C LEU A 105 17.41 3.83 16.37
N GLY A 106 16.15 4.13 16.02
CA GLY A 106 15.04 3.19 16.16
C GLY A 106 14.94 2.22 14.98
N ASP A 107 14.07 1.23 15.10
CA ASP A 107 13.80 0.28 14.02
C ASP A 107 13.11 0.97 12.83
N PRO A 108 13.38 0.54 11.59
CA PRO A 108 12.61 1.01 10.45
C PRO A 108 11.18 0.47 10.51
N GLY A 109 10.22 1.24 9.99
CA GLY A 109 8.84 0.80 9.87
C GLY A 109 8.70 -0.34 8.87
N THR A 110 7.81 -1.29 9.14
CA THR A 110 7.52 -2.37 8.19
C THR A 110 6.66 -1.86 7.03
N GLY A 111 6.76 -2.51 5.88
CA GLY A 111 5.86 -2.23 4.77
C GLY A 111 4.46 -2.77 5.00
N GLY A 112 3.45 -2.01 4.60
CA GLY A 112 2.06 -2.42 4.72
C GLY A 112 1.73 -3.60 3.81
N GLN A 113 0.85 -4.49 4.27
CA GLN A 113 0.44 -5.66 3.48
C GLN A 113 -0.49 -5.28 2.33
N GLY A 114 -0.12 -5.65 1.10
CA GLY A 114 -0.92 -5.53 -0.11
C GLY A 114 -1.79 -6.77 -0.41
N SER A 115 -2.14 -6.96 -1.68
CA SER A 115 -2.77 -8.19 -2.20
C SER A 115 -1.86 -9.41 -2.12
N ASP A 116 -0.56 -9.21 -2.31
CA ASP A 116 0.49 -10.22 -2.21
C ASP A 116 1.82 -9.55 -1.82
N ALA A 117 2.93 -10.29 -1.85
CA ALA A 117 4.25 -9.77 -1.53
C ALA A 117 4.74 -8.68 -2.51
N GLY A 118 4.43 -8.81 -3.80
CA GLY A 118 4.82 -7.83 -4.84
C GLY A 118 4.02 -6.52 -4.78
N HIS A 119 2.86 -6.54 -4.13
CA HIS A 119 2.00 -5.37 -3.91
C HIS A 119 2.06 -4.85 -2.47
N SER A 120 2.89 -5.44 -1.61
CA SER A 120 3.14 -4.93 -0.27
C SER A 120 4.11 -3.76 -0.33
N GLY A 121 4.01 -2.84 0.63
CA GLY A 121 5.00 -1.78 0.74
C GLY A 121 6.37 -2.37 1.07
N ALA A 122 7.44 -1.71 0.63
CA ALA A 122 8.77 -1.99 1.13
C ALA A 122 8.91 -1.46 2.57
N PRO A 123 9.76 -2.08 3.39
CA PRO A 123 10.12 -1.53 4.69
C PRO A 123 10.86 -0.20 4.53
N GLY A 124 10.85 0.59 5.58
CA GLY A 124 11.74 1.73 5.73
C GLY A 124 13.19 1.30 5.91
N MET A 125 14.06 2.28 6.06
CA MET A 125 15.50 2.09 6.29
C MET A 125 15.90 2.75 7.59
N ALA A 126 16.74 2.07 8.37
CA ALA A 126 17.44 2.66 9.50
C ALA A 126 18.88 2.96 9.07
N SER A 127 19.30 4.23 9.15
CA SER A 127 20.66 4.63 8.79
C SER A 127 21.14 5.83 9.61
N ASN A 128 22.43 5.83 9.96
CA ASN A 128 23.05 6.95 10.65
C ASN A 128 23.08 8.20 9.78
N THR A 129 23.37 8.03 8.49
CA THR A 129 23.35 9.11 7.51
C THR A 129 22.65 8.65 6.23
N LEU A 130 21.84 9.51 5.63
CA LEU A 130 21.20 9.25 4.34
C LEU A 130 21.17 10.52 3.51
N GLU A 131 21.71 10.44 2.30
CA GLU A 131 21.56 11.51 1.32
C GLU A 131 20.17 11.43 0.68
N PHE A 132 19.46 12.56 0.59
CA PHE A 132 18.24 12.64 -0.19
C PHE A 132 18.40 13.64 -1.35
N ASN A 133 18.21 13.10 -2.56
CA ASN A 133 18.22 13.84 -3.82
C ASN A 133 16.91 14.58 -4.02
#